data_AF-A0AA35WY93-F1
#
_entry.id   AF-A0AA35WY93-F1
#
_cell.length_a   1.000
_cell.length_b   1.000
_cell.length_c   1.000
_cell.angle_alpha   90.00
_cell.angle_beta   90.00
_cell.angle_gamma   90.00
#
_symmetry.space_group_name_H-M   'P 1'
#
loop_
_entity.id
_entity.type
_entity.pdbx_description
1 polymer ?
#
loop_
_entity_poly.entity_id
_entity_poly.type
_entity_poly.pdbx_seq_one_letter_code
_entity_poly.pdbx_strand_id
1 'polypeptide(L)'
;MEDAAVFGISLGSASSTIALNKGTKTELLANHAGERTTPTLVSYREGGEVVGRAAKQTLHRNVSNTVSNMIHLIGKSFDDEDVEKIASILTCKVGKGEEGMVCYLVKEGEREKPIPVSDSLTLVLRSLYDTGEAFSGGEPEMAVVVAVPPDFTPPQRNLIRSCCEAAGFEVMRIITEPSAICLAHDIGQRNKTEKWYIISE
;
A
#
# COMPACT_ATOMS: atom_id res chain seq x y z
N MET A 1 -12.86 22.17 -20.16
CA MET A 1 -12.53 21.41 -18.94
C MET A 1 -11.29 20.63 -19.29
N GLU A 2 -10.14 21.01 -18.74
CA GLU A 2 -9.02 20.07 -18.71
C GLU A 2 -9.52 18.80 -18.03
N ASP A 3 -9.23 17.64 -18.62
CA ASP A 3 -9.60 16.35 -18.03
C ASP A 3 -8.94 16.27 -16.65
N ALA A 4 -9.76 16.23 -15.60
CA ALA A 4 -9.28 16.16 -14.23
C ALA A 4 -8.36 14.95 -14.08
N ALA A 5 -7.15 15.18 -13.58
CA ALA A 5 -6.15 14.13 -13.41
C ALA A 5 -6.51 13.29 -12.17
N VAL A 6 -6.60 11.97 -12.33
CA VAL A 6 -6.92 11.05 -11.23
C VAL A 6 -5.81 10.02 -11.09
N PHE A 7 -5.40 9.76 -9.86
CA PHE A 7 -4.39 8.75 -9.55
C PHE A 7 -5.04 7.38 -9.31
N GLY A 8 -4.34 6.34 -9.70
CA GLY A 8 -4.67 4.95 -9.39
C GLY A 8 -3.55 4.31 -8.60
N ILE A 9 -3.86 3.66 -7.48
CA ILE A 9 -2.89 2.89 -6.69
C ILE A 9 -3.30 1.42 -6.67
N SER A 10 -2.34 0.52 -6.92
CA SER A 10 -2.46 -0.91 -6.59
C SER A 10 -1.50 -1.22 -5.44
N LEU A 11 -2.07 -1.70 -4.33
CA LEU A 11 -1.35 -2.02 -3.10
C LEU A 11 -1.11 -3.53 -3.00
N GLY A 12 0.08 -3.97 -3.44
CA GLY A 12 0.51 -5.35 -3.28
C GLY A 12 1.30 -5.59 -2.00
N SER A 13 1.32 -6.83 -1.53
CA SER A 13 2.11 -7.26 -0.37
C SER A 13 3.62 -7.13 -0.59
N ALA A 14 4.10 -7.36 -1.82
CA ALA A 14 5.51 -7.26 -2.19
C ALA A 14 5.88 -5.89 -2.81
N SER A 15 5.00 -5.34 -3.64
CA SER A 15 5.23 -4.06 -4.32
C SER A 15 3.92 -3.33 -4.56
N SER A 16 3.99 -2.02 -4.54
CA SER A 16 2.89 -1.11 -4.85
C SER A 16 3.21 -0.27 -6.09
N THR A 17 2.17 0.18 -6.77
CA THR A 17 2.30 1.01 -7.99
C THR A 17 1.38 2.21 -7.91
N ILE A 18 1.77 3.29 -8.59
CA ILE A 18 0.93 4.46 -8.80
C ILE A 18 0.89 4.82 -10.28
N ALA A 19 -0.30 5.12 -10.77
CA ALA A 19 -0.57 5.55 -12.13
C ALA A 19 -1.31 6.88 -12.14
N LEU A 20 -1.14 7.64 -13.20
CA LEU A 20 -1.85 8.89 -13.46
C LEU A 20 -2.75 8.70 -14.69
N ASN A 21 -4.05 8.93 -14.52
CA ASN A 21 -5.00 8.98 -15.60
C ASN A 21 -5.31 10.44 -15.93
N LYS A 22 -5.07 10.85 -17.18
CA LYS A 22 -5.39 12.16 -17.74
C LYS A 22 -6.24 11.94 -18.99
N GLY A 23 -7.56 11.99 -18.82
CA GLY A 23 -8.51 11.74 -19.90
C GLY A 23 -8.41 10.32 -20.43
N THR A 24 -7.99 10.17 -21.69
CA THR A 24 -7.85 8.86 -22.37
C THR A 24 -6.50 8.19 -22.17
N LYS A 25 -5.55 8.84 -21.50
CA LYS A 25 -4.20 8.32 -21.28
C LYS A 25 -3.98 7.95 -19.82
N THR A 26 -3.53 6.72 -19.58
CA THR A 26 -3.06 6.26 -18.28
C THR A 26 -1.57 5.96 -18.38
N GLU A 27 -0.78 6.51 -17.46
CA GLU A 27 0.66 6.29 -17.38
C GLU A 27 1.06 5.77 -15.99
N LEU A 28 1.88 4.72 -15.95
CA LEU A 28 2.54 4.27 -14.73
C LEU A 28 3.72 5.18 -14.40
N LEU A 29 3.69 5.75 -13.20
CA LEU A 29 4.70 6.72 -12.78
C LEU A 29 5.96 6.00 -12.30
N ALA A 30 7.12 6.53 -12.70
CA ALA A 30 8.40 6.06 -12.20
C ALA A 30 8.72 6.77 -10.88
N ASN A 31 9.10 6.02 -9.85
CA ASN A 31 9.58 6.58 -8.59
C ASN A 31 10.94 7.27 -8.77
N HIS A 32 11.47 7.87 -7.71
CA HIS A 32 12.77 8.56 -7.72
C HIS A 32 13.97 7.68 -8.15
N ALA A 33 13.80 6.36 -8.19
CA ALA A 33 14.81 5.40 -8.64
C ALA A 33 14.67 5.01 -10.12
N GLY A 34 13.67 5.55 -10.83
CA GLY A 34 13.34 5.20 -12.21
C GLY A 34 12.53 3.92 -12.35
N GLU A 35 12.02 3.35 -11.26
CA GLU A 35 11.25 2.11 -11.25
C GLU A 35 9.74 2.42 -11.21
N ARG A 36 8.93 1.70 -12.01
CA ARG A 36 7.46 1.85 -12.01
C ARG A 36 6.75 1.06 -10.91
N THR A 37 7.52 0.36 -10.10
CA THR A 37 7.04 -0.39 -8.94
C THR A 37 7.87 0.02 -7.72
N THR A 38 7.20 0.23 -6.60
CA THR A 38 7.84 0.57 -5.33
C THR A 38 7.68 -0.62 -4.39
N PRO A 39 8.77 -1.23 -3.87
CA PRO A 39 8.65 -2.31 -2.91
C PRO A 39 7.81 -1.89 -1.68
N THR A 40 6.87 -2.74 -1.24
CA THR A 40 6.04 -2.50 -0.05
C THR A 40 6.81 -2.89 1.21
N LEU A 41 7.91 -2.17 1.47
CA LEU A 41 8.81 -2.38 2.60
C LEU A 41 9.18 -1.05 3.25
N VAL A 42 9.31 -1.07 4.58
CA VAL A 42 9.83 0.04 5.38
C VAL A 42 10.96 -0.47 6.25
N SER A 43 12.12 0.19 6.23
CA SER A 43 13.23 -0.10 7.14
C SER A 43 13.38 1.02 8.15
N TYR A 44 13.28 0.69 9.42
CA TYR A 44 13.48 1.61 10.54
C TYR A 44 14.94 1.56 10.99
N ARG A 45 15.62 2.71 10.99
CA ARG A 45 17.03 2.83 11.36
C ARG A 45 17.27 4.07 12.23
N GLU A 46 18.44 4.12 12.84
CA GLU A 46 18.92 5.34 13.50
C GLU A 46 19.00 6.48 12.46
N GLY A 47 18.27 7.56 12.69
CA GLY A 47 18.15 8.69 11.74
C GLY A 47 16.91 8.67 10.85
N GLY A 48 15.98 7.73 11.06
CA GLY A 48 14.64 7.76 10.45
C GLY A 48 14.30 6.51 9.65
N GLU A 49 13.15 6.54 9.01
CA GLU A 49 12.61 5.49 8.16
C GLU A 49 13.05 5.63 6.71
N VAL A 50 13.21 4.50 6.02
CA VAL A 50 13.36 4.46 4.56
C VAL A 50 12.34 3.50 3.96
N VAL A 51 11.86 3.83 2.77
CA VAL A 51 10.78 3.10 2.10
C VAL A 51 11.28 2.53 0.77
N GLY A 52 10.66 1.44 0.32
CA GLY A 52 10.81 0.95 -1.05
C GLY A 52 12.20 0.42 -1.36
N ARG A 53 12.79 0.88 -2.47
CA ARG A 53 14.08 0.38 -2.96
C ARG A 53 15.20 0.62 -1.94
N ALA A 54 15.20 1.76 -1.25
CA ALA A 54 16.18 2.08 -0.23
C ALA A 54 16.13 1.09 0.94
N ALA A 55 14.92 0.76 1.42
CA ALA A 55 14.72 -0.28 2.42
C ALA A 55 15.19 -1.66 1.95
N LYS A 56 14.86 -2.03 0.70
CA LYS A 56 15.25 -3.31 0.09
C LYS A 56 16.77 -3.47 -0.02
N GLN A 57 17.51 -2.40 -0.34
CA GLN A 57 18.97 -2.43 -0.45
C GLN A 57 19.65 -2.72 0.89
N THR A 58 19.10 -2.23 1.99
CA THR A 58 19.64 -2.42 3.34
C THR A 58 19.07 -3.62 4.07
N LEU A 59 18.13 -4.36 3.45
CA LEU A 59 17.41 -5.47 4.07
C LEU A 59 18.36 -6.46 4.75
N HIS A 60 19.42 -6.89 4.05
CA HIS A 60 20.40 -7.86 4.57
C HIS A 60 21.16 -7.38 5.83
N ARG A 61 21.28 -6.06 6.05
CA ARG A 61 21.97 -5.47 7.20
C ARG A 61 21.03 -5.15 8.36
N ASN A 62 19.76 -4.88 8.05
CA ASN A 62 18.77 -4.40 9.00
C ASN A 62 17.49 -5.24 8.96
N VAL A 63 17.65 -6.56 8.91
CA VAL A 63 16.56 -7.51 8.69
C VAL A 63 15.48 -7.37 9.78
N SER A 64 15.87 -7.31 11.06
CA SER A 64 14.92 -7.30 12.18
C SER A 64 14.06 -6.04 12.27
N ASN A 65 14.52 -4.92 11.71
CA ASN A 65 13.81 -3.64 11.72
C ASN A 65 13.27 -3.27 10.33
N THR A 66 13.28 -4.19 9.39
CA THR A 66 12.65 -4.00 8.08
C THR A 66 11.35 -4.77 8.05
N VAL A 67 10.25 -4.04 7.92
CA VAL A 67 8.88 -4.58 7.96
C VAL A 67 8.30 -4.72 6.56
N SER A 68 7.51 -5.77 6.35
CA SER A 68 6.87 -6.12 5.09
C SER A 68 5.54 -6.84 5.32
N ASN A 69 4.84 -7.26 4.25
CA ASN A 69 3.53 -7.95 4.33
C ASN A 69 2.44 -7.15 5.06
N MET A 70 2.50 -5.82 5.00
CA MET A 70 1.54 -4.93 5.66
C MET A 70 0.10 -5.22 5.21
N ILE A 71 -0.10 -5.54 3.93
CA ILE A 71 -1.42 -5.84 3.34
C ILE A 71 -2.07 -7.07 3.98
N HIS A 72 -1.30 -8.07 4.39
CA HIS A 72 -1.85 -9.28 5.03
C HIS A 72 -2.11 -9.09 6.53
N LEU A 73 -1.47 -8.10 7.17
CA LEU A 73 -1.57 -7.85 8.60
C LEU A 73 -2.53 -6.70 8.95
N ILE A 74 -2.80 -5.79 8.02
CA ILE A 74 -3.60 -4.59 8.27
C ILE A 74 -5.02 -4.95 8.75
N GLY A 75 -5.41 -4.37 9.88
CA GLY A 75 -6.73 -4.59 10.47
C GLY A 75 -6.96 -5.98 11.07
N LYS A 76 -5.91 -6.78 11.31
CA LYS A 76 -6.02 -8.07 12.02
C LYS A 76 -5.69 -7.95 13.51
N SER A 77 -6.33 -8.82 14.31
CA SER A 77 -5.95 -9.06 15.70
C SER A 77 -4.62 -9.81 15.77
N PHE A 78 -3.81 -9.57 16.80
CA PHE A 78 -2.59 -10.35 17.03
C PHE A 78 -2.86 -11.84 17.23
N ASP A 79 -4.03 -12.19 17.74
CA ASP A 79 -4.42 -13.56 18.08
C ASP A 79 -5.06 -14.32 16.88
N ASP A 80 -5.04 -13.76 15.67
CA ASP A 80 -5.58 -14.38 14.44
C ASP A 80 -4.60 -15.44 13.87
N GLU A 81 -5.10 -16.62 13.51
CA GLU A 81 -4.30 -17.72 12.92
C GLU A 81 -3.54 -17.30 11.65
N ASP A 82 -4.11 -16.39 10.85
CA ASP A 82 -3.43 -15.89 9.66
C ASP A 82 -2.23 -15.02 10.04
N VAL A 83 -2.31 -14.27 11.15
CA VAL A 83 -1.18 -13.48 11.66
C VAL A 83 -0.06 -14.41 12.11
N GLU A 84 -0.38 -15.54 12.76
CA GLU A 84 0.63 -16.53 13.16
C GLU A 84 1.39 -17.11 11.95
N LYS A 85 0.66 -17.49 10.89
CA LYS A 85 1.27 -17.97 9.64
C LYS A 85 2.18 -16.93 9.02
N ILE A 86 1.73 -15.68 8.91
CA ILE A 86 2.53 -14.60 8.34
C ILE A 86 3.73 -14.27 9.25
N ALA A 87 3.56 -14.27 10.57
CA ALA A 87 4.64 -14.05 11.53
C ALA A 87 5.77 -15.08 11.38
N SER A 88 5.44 -16.34 11.06
CA SER A 88 6.42 -17.41 10.88
C SER A 88 7.37 -17.21 9.69
N ILE A 89 6.94 -16.46 8.67
CA ILE A 89 7.73 -16.15 7.47
C ILE A 89 8.35 -14.75 7.52
N LEU A 90 7.93 -13.92 8.47
CA LEU A 90 8.48 -12.59 8.67
C LEU A 90 9.81 -12.65 9.40
N THR A 91 10.69 -11.75 9.03
CA THR A 91 11.99 -11.62 9.68
C THR A 91 12.01 -10.54 10.76
N CYS A 92 11.09 -9.58 10.69
CA CYS A 92 10.78 -8.67 11.78
C CYS A 92 9.85 -9.35 12.79
N LYS A 93 9.98 -8.99 14.07
CA LYS A 93 9.04 -9.45 15.09
C LYS A 93 7.71 -8.72 14.97
N VAL A 94 6.62 -9.43 15.24
CA VAL A 94 5.29 -8.86 15.44
C VAL A 94 4.85 -9.07 16.88
N GLY A 95 3.97 -8.19 17.36
CA GLY A 95 3.48 -8.21 18.74
C GLY A 95 2.06 -7.67 18.85
N LYS A 96 1.52 -7.73 20.05
CA LYS A 96 0.19 -7.20 20.39
C LYS A 96 0.29 -5.69 20.63
N GLY A 97 -0.35 -4.91 19.77
CA GLY A 97 -0.45 -3.47 19.85
C GLY A 97 -1.71 -3.02 20.59
N GLU A 98 -2.12 -1.78 20.31
CA GLU A 98 -3.34 -1.18 20.85
C GLU A 98 -4.58 -1.99 20.46
N GLU A 99 -5.55 -2.07 21.38
CA GLU A 99 -6.81 -2.81 21.21
C GLU A 99 -6.64 -4.29 20.84
N GLY A 100 -5.44 -4.85 21.05
CA GLY A 100 -5.12 -6.23 20.70
C GLY A 100 -4.78 -6.47 19.22
N MET A 101 -4.65 -5.40 18.43
CA MET A 101 -4.30 -5.46 17.02
C MET A 101 -2.84 -5.88 16.82
N VAL A 102 -2.52 -6.48 15.68
CA VAL A 102 -1.12 -6.79 15.34
C VAL A 102 -0.32 -5.50 15.10
N CYS A 103 0.91 -5.47 15.59
CA CYS A 103 1.90 -4.40 15.33
C CYS A 103 3.28 -5.02 15.07
N TYR A 104 4.19 -4.25 14.47
CA TYR A 104 5.59 -4.63 14.35
C TYR A 104 6.36 -4.22 15.61
N LEU A 105 7.31 -5.04 16.05
CA LEU A 105 8.22 -4.74 17.15
C LEU A 105 9.60 -4.37 16.59
N VAL A 106 9.85 -3.08 16.46
CA VAL A 106 11.09 -2.53 15.89
C VAL A 106 12.10 -2.26 17.01
N LYS A 107 13.35 -2.66 16.83
CA LYS A 107 14.41 -2.42 17.83
C LYS A 107 14.99 -1.02 17.70
N GLU A 108 15.07 -0.31 18.82
CA GLU A 108 15.75 0.96 18.98
C GLU A 108 16.72 0.85 20.17
N GLY A 109 18.00 0.62 19.88
CA GLY A 109 18.99 0.19 20.87
C GLY A 109 18.59 -1.16 21.50
N GLU A 110 18.45 -1.19 22.82
CA GLU A 110 18.02 -2.38 23.58
C GLU A 110 16.49 -2.50 23.73
N ARG A 111 15.73 -1.48 23.32
CA ARG A 111 14.27 -1.45 23.49
C ARG A 111 13.57 -1.90 22.22
N GLU A 112 12.40 -2.54 22.38
CA GLU A 112 11.47 -2.81 21.29
C GLU A 112 10.36 -1.76 21.34
N LYS A 113 10.09 -1.12 20.20
CA LYS A 113 9.04 -0.13 20.00
C LYS A 113 7.93 -0.75 19.16
N PRO A 114 6.67 -0.78 19.64
CA PRO A 114 5.54 -1.21 18.84
C PRO A 114 5.22 -0.15 17.78
N ILE A 115 5.06 -0.59 16.53
CA ILE A 115 4.69 0.24 15.39
C ILE A 115 3.43 -0.36 14.74
N PRO A 116 2.31 0.38 14.71
CA PRO A 116 1.10 -0.06 14.02
C PRO A 116 1.36 -0.38 12.55
N VAL A 117 0.65 -1.38 12.02
CA VAL A 117 0.76 -1.74 10.59
C VAL A 117 0.29 -0.58 9.69
N SER A 118 -0.72 0.18 10.13
CA SER A 118 -1.23 1.37 9.46
C SER A 118 -0.16 2.44 9.24
N ASP A 119 0.70 2.65 10.22
CA ASP A 119 1.74 3.68 10.17
C ASP A 119 2.78 3.32 9.11
N SER A 120 3.22 2.06 9.11
CA SER A 120 4.14 1.54 8.10
C SER A 120 3.54 1.61 6.69
N LEU A 121 2.25 1.30 6.55
CA LEU A 121 1.56 1.39 5.26
C LEU A 121 1.39 2.85 4.80
N THR A 122 1.14 3.76 5.73
CA THR A 122 1.05 5.21 5.46
C THR A 122 2.38 5.75 4.92
N LEU A 123 3.52 5.26 5.42
CA LEU A 123 4.84 5.62 4.87
C LEU A 123 5.03 5.13 3.43
N VAL A 124 4.55 3.92 3.10
CA VAL A 124 4.56 3.42 1.72
C VAL A 124 3.68 4.29 0.82
N LEU A 125 2.46 4.60 1.27
CA LEU A 125 1.53 5.47 0.55
C LEU A 125 2.10 6.88 0.38
N ARG A 126 2.76 7.44 1.39
CA ARG A 126 3.43 8.74 1.30
C ARG A 126 4.51 8.72 0.23
N SER A 127 5.31 7.66 0.12
CA SER A 127 6.29 7.55 -0.98
C SER A 127 5.64 7.53 -2.38
N LEU A 128 4.45 6.93 -2.50
CA LEU A 128 3.67 6.98 -3.75
C LEU A 128 3.08 8.39 -3.98
N TYR A 129 2.65 9.06 -2.93
CA TYR A 129 2.19 10.46 -2.97
C TYR A 129 3.30 11.35 -3.52
N ASP A 130 4.50 11.29 -2.94
CA ASP A 130 5.65 12.09 -3.39
C ASP A 130 5.99 11.82 -4.87
N THR A 131 5.80 10.57 -5.32
CA THR A 131 5.95 10.21 -6.73
C THR A 131 4.87 10.86 -7.60
N GLY A 132 3.61 10.86 -7.16
CA GLY A 132 2.52 11.53 -7.86
C GLY A 132 2.69 13.05 -7.94
N GLU A 133 3.08 13.67 -6.83
CA GLU A 133 3.27 15.12 -6.69
C GLU A 133 4.37 15.63 -7.63
N ALA A 134 5.49 14.90 -7.71
CA ALA A 134 6.58 15.21 -8.62
C ALA A 134 6.16 15.20 -10.10
N PHE A 135 5.16 14.40 -10.46
CA PHE A 135 4.61 14.33 -11.82
C PHE A 135 3.46 15.31 -12.08
N SER A 136 2.68 15.69 -11.06
CA SER A 136 1.59 16.67 -11.20
C SER A 136 2.09 18.12 -11.19
N GLY A 137 3.32 18.37 -10.74
CA GLY A 137 3.86 19.73 -10.62
C GLY A 137 3.33 20.48 -9.40
N GLY A 138 2.87 19.76 -8.37
CA GLY A 138 2.43 20.33 -7.10
C GLY A 138 0.97 20.80 -7.05
N GLU A 139 0.08 20.27 -7.90
CA GLU A 139 -1.36 20.51 -7.74
C GLU A 139 -1.87 19.88 -6.43
N PRO A 140 -2.66 20.62 -5.62
CA PRO A 140 -2.85 20.30 -4.20
C PRO A 140 -3.81 19.13 -3.92
N GLU A 141 -4.64 18.72 -4.87
CA GLU A 141 -5.64 17.67 -4.66
C GLU A 141 -5.33 16.43 -5.52
N MET A 142 -4.60 15.47 -4.92
CA MET A 142 -4.34 14.19 -5.56
C MET A 142 -5.47 13.20 -5.28
N ALA A 143 -6.54 13.36 -6.04
CA ALA A 143 -7.67 12.44 -6.06
C ALA A 143 -7.23 11.04 -6.49
N VAL A 144 -7.55 10.01 -5.70
CA VAL A 144 -7.05 8.64 -5.88
C VAL A 144 -8.15 7.59 -5.84
N VAL A 145 -8.02 6.59 -6.70
CA VAL A 145 -8.72 5.30 -6.62
C VAL A 145 -7.72 4.22 -6.20
N VAL A 146 -8.05 3.47 -5.16
CA VAL A 146 -7.17 2.43 -4.60
C VAL A 146 -7.74 1.04 -4.86
N ALA A 147 -6.95 0.17 -5.47
CA ALA A 147 -7.25 -1.24 -5.64
C ALA A 147 -6.69 -2.05 -4.45
N VAL A 148 -7.55 -2.85 -3.84
CA VAL A 148 -7.22 -3.72 -2.69
C VAL A 148 -7.63 -5.17 -2.95
N PRO A 149 -7.10 -6.15 -2.20
CA PRO A 149 -7.51 -7.54 -2.29
C PRO A 149 -9.03 -7.72 -2.11
N PRO A 150 -9.64 -8.69 -2.82
CA PRO A 150 -11.10 -8.86 -2.83
C PRO A 150 -11.69 -9.29 -1.48
N ASP A 151 -10.90 -9.98 -0.67
CA ASP A 151 -11.22 -10.50 0.67
C ASP A 151 -11.17 -9.43 1.77
N PHE A 152 -10.71 -8.21 1.48
CA PHE A 152 -10.70 -7.12 2.44
C PHE A 152 -12.10 -6.80 2.95
N THR A 153 -12.25 -6.84 4.27
CA THR A 153 -13.48 -6.49 4.99
C THR A 153 -13.74 -4.97 4.95
N PRO A 154 -14.99 -4.50 5.19
CA PRO A 154 -15.27 -3.07 5.25
C PRO A 154 -14.41 -2.28 6.26
N PRO A 155 -14.13 -2.78 7.47
CA PRO A 155 -13.18 -2.12 8.39
C PRO A 155 -11.76 -2.00 7.81
N GLN A 156 -11.24 -3.05 7.17
CA GLN A 156 -9.92 -2.97 6.53
C GLN A 156 -9.90 -1.94 5.40
N ARG A 157 -10.95 -1.87 4.57
CA ARG A 157 -11.06 -0.85 3.51
C ARG A 157 -11.09 0.56 4.09
N ASN A 158 -11.80 0.78 5.19
CA ASN A 158 -11.81 2.06 5.88
C ASN A 158 -10.42 2.41 6.43
N LEU A 159 -9.70 1.43 6.97
CA LEU A 159 -8.34 1.64 7.46
C LEU A 159 -7.37 1.99 6.33
N ILE A 160 -7.48 1.35 5.15
CA ILE A 160 -6.73 1.74 3.94
C ILE A 160 -7.06 3.18 3.54
N ARG A 161 -8.34 3.56 3.55
CA ARG A 161 -8.75 4.94 3.27
C ARG A 161 -8.06 5.92 4.21
N SER A 162 -8.11 5.67 5.52
CA SER A 162 -7.45 6.52 6.52
C SER A 162 -5.94 6.59 6.32
N CYS A 163 -5.28 5.50 5.94
CA CYS A 163 -3.85 5.52 5.61
C CYS A 163 -3.55 6.38 4.37
N CYS A 164 -4.42 6.35 3.35
CA CYS A 164 -4.27 7.17 2.16
C CYS A 164 -4.49 8.66 2.45
N GLU A 165 -5.52 8.98 3.24
CA GLU A 165 -5.79 10.35 3.70
C GLU A 165 -4.63 10.87 4.57
N ALA A 166 -4.10 10.04 5.48
CA ALA A 166 -2.92 10.36 6.28
C ALA A 166 -1.64 10.52 5.42
N ALA A 167 -1.59 9.87 4.25
CA ALA A 167 -0.55 10.07 3.24
C ALA A 167 -0.81 11.29 2.33
N GLY A 168 -1.91 12.01 2.50
CA GLY A 168 -2.24 13.24 1.77
C GLY A 168 -3.15 13.08 0.56
N PHE A 169 -3.56 11.84 0.21
CA PHE A 169 -4.46 11.62 -0.92
C PHE A 169 -5.92 11.95 -0.59
N GLU A 170 -6.67 12.37 -1.60
CA GLU A 170 -8.13 12.44 -1.54
C GLU A 170 -8.74 11.15 -2.10
N VAL A 171 -9.24 10.27 -1.23
CA VAL A 171 -9.71 8.93 -1.67
C VAL A 171 -11.11 9.01 -2.29
N MET A 172 -11.18 8.94 -3.61
CA MET A 172 -12.45 8.90 -4.36
C MET A 172 -13.17 7.56 -4.18
N ARG A 173 -12.42 6.45 -4.29
CA ARG A 173 -13.00 5.10 -4.23
C ARG A 173 -11.95 4.05 -3.87
N ILE A 174 -12.39 3.05 -3.13
CA ILE A 174 -11.66 1.79 -2.97
C ILE A 174 -12.39 0.72 -3.80
N ILE A 175 -11.68 0.09 -4.72
CA ILE A 175 -12.17 -0.99 -5.58
C ILE A 175 -11.38 -2.26 -5.31
N THR A 176 -11.88 -3.40 -5.77
CA THR A 176 -11.12 -4.65 -5.69
C THR A 176 -10.13 -4.74 -6.85
N GLU A 177 -8.98 -5.36 -6.63
CA GLU A 177 -7.98 -5.62 -7.69
C GLU A 177 -8.57 -6.31 -8.92
N PRO A 178 -9.41 -7.37 -8.81
CA PRO A 178 -10.07 -7.95 -9.98
C PRO A 178 -10.94 -6.95 -10.75
N SER A 179 -11.64 -6.06 -10.04
CA SER A 179 -12.44 -5.02 -10.68
C SER A 179 -11.55 -4.03 -11.43
N ALA A 180 -10.42 -3.62 -10.84
CA ALA A 180 -9.44 -2.75 -11.49
C ALA A 180 -8.88 -3.37 -12.77
N ILE A 181 -8.58 -4.68 -12.76
CA ILE A 181 -8.11 -5.44 -13.92
C ILE A 181 -9.19 -5.46 -15.03
N CYS A 182 -10.45 -5.74 -14.69
CA CYS A 182 -11.55 -5.65 -15.65
C CYS A 182 -11.62 -4.27 -16.30
N LEU A 183 -11.55 -3.20 -15.51
CA LEU A 183 -11.59 -1.82 -15.99
C LEU A 183 -10.41 -1.51 -16.93
N ALA A 184 -9.20 -1.99 -16.61
CA ALA A 184 -8.02 -1.79 -17.44
C ALA A 184 -8.10 -2.48 -18.81
N HIS A 185 -8.93 -3.53 -18.95
CA HIS A 185 -9.14 -4.28 -20.19
C HIS A 185 -10.48 -3.98 -20.87
N ASP A 186 -11.17 -2.90 -20.49
CA ASP A 186 -12.51 -2.53 -20.97
C ASP A 186 -13.58 -3.64 -20.78
N ILE A 187 -13.34 -4.57 -19.86
CA ILE A 187 -14.24 -5.68 -19.55
C ILE A 187 -15.42 -5.15 -18.72
N GLY A 188 -16.64 -5.50 -19.13
CA GLY A 188 -17.87 -5.05 -18.47
C GLY A 188 -18.28 -3.60 -18.74
N GLN A 189 -17.55 -2.87 -19.62
CA GLN A 189 -17.89 -1.48 -19.98
C GLN A 189 -18.97 -1.38 -21.05
N ARG A 190 -19.03 -2.34 -21.98
CA ARG A 190 -19.93 -2.29 -23.16
C ARG A 190 -21.34 -2.80 -22.88
N ASN A 191 -21.47 -3.80 -22.02
CA ASN A 191 -22.74 -4.43 -21.71
C ASN A 191 -22.85 -4.70 -20.21
N LYS A 192 -23.74 -3.95 -19.54
CA LYS A 192 -23.94 -4.04 -18.09
C LYS A 192 -24.61 -5.35 -17.63
N THR A 193 -25.07 -6.20 -18.55
CA THR A 193 -25.70 -7.49 -18.21
C THR A 193 -24.75 -8.68 -18.32
N GLU A 194 -23.55 -8.50 -18.90
CA GLU A 194 -22.55 -9.56 -19.00
C GLU A 194 -21.89 -9.84 -17.65
N LYS A 195 -21.75 -11.13 -17.33
CA LYS A 195 -21.05 -11.60 -16.13
C LYS A 195 -19.69 -12.14 -16.50
N TRP A 196 -18.67 -11.62 -15.85
CA TRP A 196 -17.28 -12.03 -16.03
C TRP A 196 -16.77 -12.66 -14.73
N TYR A 197 -16.13 -13.81 -14.83
CA TYR A 197 -15.49 -14.48 -13.72
C TYR A 197 -13.99 -14.36 -13.90
N ILE A 198 -13.33 -13.61 -13.01
CA ILE A 198 -11.88 -13.54 -12.96
C ILE A 198 -11.41 -14.59 -11.96
N ILE A 199 -10.55 -15.49 -12.43
CA ILE A 199 -9.84 -16.45 -11.60
C ILE A 199 -8.42 -15.91 -11.47
N SER A 200 -8.05 -15.44 -10.28
CA SER A 200 -6.64 -15.21 -9.94
C SER A 200 -6.13 -16.47 -9.25
N GLU A 201 -5.15 -17.13 -9.87
CA GLU A 201 -4.40 -18.23 -9.25
C GLU A 201 -3.46 -17.72 -8.14
#